data_AF-A0A327J287-F1
#
_entry.id   AF-A0A327J287-F1
#
_cell.length_a   1.000
_cell.length_b   1.000
_cell.length_c   1.000
_cell.angle_alpha   90.00
_cell.angle_beta   90.00
_cell.angle_gamma   90.00
#
_symmetry.space_group_name_H-M   'P 1'
#
loop_
_entity.id
_entity.type
_entity.pdbx_description
1 polymer ?
#
loop_
_entity_poly.entity_id
_entity_poly.type
_entity_poly.pdbx_seq_one_letter_code
_entity_poly.pdbx_strand_id
1 'polypeptide(L)'
;MEVSSSKQIAFKARISEPVMRKINSQLKVSGSVAKTRTIVQSQLVNISHWGNPDTELVLAKNRLGKIGLGVRKPLDSGLFGTWAIENLNGRTILTNILNLHEAHVVASENTIDYLFKKYGFSVFKNSVVENKIFKV
;
A
#
# COMPACT_ATOMS: atom_id res chain seq x y z
N MET A 1 23.72 -21.38 -27.95
CA MET A 1 23.01 -20.10 -28.04
C MET A 1 22.29 -19.85 -26.73
N GLU A 2 22.17 -18.59 -26.35
CA GLU A 2 21.28 -18.01 -25.31
C GLU A 2 20.80 -18.94 -24.19
N VAL A 3 21.39 -18.77 -23.00
CA VAL A 3 20.77 -19.21 -21.75
C VAL A 3 19.44 -18.48 -21.63
N SER A 4 18.33 -19.23 -21.67
CA SER A 4 16.99 -18.69 -21.42
C SER A 4 16.97 -18.09 -20.01
N SER A 5 17.06 -16.75 -19.94
CA SER A 5 17.12 -16.03 -18.68
C SER A 5 15.80 -16.24 -17.96
N SER A 6 15.89 -16.95 -16.82
CA SER A 6 14.73 -17.28 -16.01
C SER A 6 13.94 -16.01 -15.73
N LYS A 7 12.61 -16.06 -15.94
CA LYS A 7 11.71 -14.97 -15.57
C LYS A 7 11.75 -14.83 -14.05
N GLN A 8 12.67 -14.01 -13.57
CA GLN A 8 12.87 -13.71 -12.16
C GLN A 8 11.74 -12.75 -11.75
N ILE A 9 10.58 -13.32 -11.43
CA ILE A 9 9.38 -12.57 -11.00
C ILE A 9 9.60 -12.06 -9.57
N ALA A 10 10.45 -11.05 -9.45
CA ALA A 10 10.60 -10.26 -8.23
C ALA A 10 9.40 -9.33 -8.08
N PHE A 11 8.34 -9.80 -7.40
CA PHE A 11 7.62 -9.10 -6.32
C PHE A 11 7.79 -7.56 -6.35
N LYS A 12 6.86 -6.84 -6.97
CA LYS A 12 7.02 -5.40 -7.31
C LYS A 12 6.12 -4.42 -6.52
N ALA A 13 5.33 -4.87 -5.54
CA ALA A 13 4.37 -4.03 -4.80
C ALA A 13 5.04 -2.75 -4.25
N ARG A 14 4.78 -1.61 -4.91
CA ARG A 14 5.51 -0.36 -4.65
C ARG A 14 5.03 0.28 -3.36
N ILE A 15 5.88 1.01 -2.64
CA ILE A 15 5.44 1.80 -1.49
C ILE A 15 5.48 3.27 -1.88
N SER A 16 4.32 3.92 -1.84
CA SER A 16 4.20 5.29 -2.32
C SER A 16 4.97 6.28 -1.44
N GLU A 17 5.55 7.30 -2.06
CA GLU A 17 6.32 8.33 -1.37
C GLU A 17 5.54 9.04 -0.23
N PRO A 18 4.21 9.32 -0.32
CA PRO A 18 3.44 9.81 0.82
C PRO A 18 3.42 8.87 2.04
N VAL A 19 3.40 7.55 1.82
CA VAL A 19 3.51 6.54 2.89
C VAL A 19 4.92 6.58 3.49
N MET A 20 5.97 6.57 2.66
CA MET A 20 7.37 6.66 3.12
C MET A 20 7.65 7.93 3.93
N ARG A 21 7.12 9.09 3.51
CA ARG A 21 7.22 10.34 4.30
C ARG A 21 6.55 10.25 5.67
N LYS A 22 5.38 9.61 5.77
CA LYS A 22 4.70 9.39 7.07
C LYS A 22 5.46 8.42 7.97
N ILE A 23 6.01 7.34 7.42
CA ILE A 23 6.88 6.41 8.14
C ILE A 23 8.10 7.16 8.69
N ASN A 24 8.81 7.90 7.83
CA ASN A 24 10.02 8.64 8.20
C ASN A 24 9.74 9.74 9.24
N SER A 25 8.61 10.43 9.17
CA SER A 25 8.23 11.41 10.21
C SER A 25 7.92 10.74 11.55
N GLN A 26 7.29 9.56 11.53
CA GLN A 26 6.89 8.83 12.74
C GLN A 26 8.05 8.06 13.39
N LEU A 27 9.04 7.62 12.60
CA LEU A 27 10.29 7.07 13.12
C LEU A 27 11.10 8.10 13.93
N LYS A 28 11.15 9.37 13.49
CA LYS A 28 11.87 10.45 14.19
C LYS A 28 11.37 10.72 15.62
N VAL A 29 10.11 10.41 15.91
CA VAL A 29 9.48 10.59 17.24
C VAL A 29 9.27 9.27 17.99
N SER A 30 9.90 8.18 17.54
CA SER A 30 9.84 6.88 18.22
C SER A 30 10.90 6.77 19.32
N GLY A 31 10.54 6.21 20.47
CA GLY A 31 11.41 6.13 21.65
C GLY A 31 12.67 5.25 21.51
N SER A 32 12.83 4.54 20.38
CA SER A 32 14.06 3.80 20.05
C SER A 32 14.30 3.80 18.54
N VAL A 33 14.60 4.99 17.99
CA VAL A 33 14.70 5.26 16.55
C VAL A 33 15.52 4.21 15.79
N ALA A 34 16.65 3.76 16.35
CA ALA A 34 17.50 2.74 15.74
C ALA A 34 16.79 1.38 15.63
N LYS A 35 16.29 0.84 16.75
CA LYS A 35 15.60 -0.47 16.79
C LYS A 35 14.33 -0.46 15.94
N THR A 36 13.51 0.59 16.03
CA THR A 36 12.29 0.71 15.23
C THR A 36 12.61 0.87 13.74
N ARG A 37 13.69 1.57 13.37
CA ARG A 37 14.14 1.65 11.96
C ARG A 37 14.51 0.29 11.39
N THR A 38 15.28 -0.54 12.10
CA THR A 38 15.67 -1.87 11.63
C THR A 38 14.46 -2.78 11.43
N ILE A 39 13.52 -2.79 12.38
CA ILE A 39 12.27 -3.58 12.27
C ILE A 39 11.43 -3.10 11.07
N VAL A 40 11.29 -1.78 10.90
CA VAL A 40 10.59 -1.21 9.74
C VAL A 40 11.30 -1.56 8.44
N GLN A 41 12.63 -1.50 8.36
CA GLN A 41 13.37 -1.85 7.14
C GLN A 41 13.16 -3.32 6.76
N SER A 42 13.22 -4.25 7.72
CA SER A 42 12.88 -5.65 7.48
C SER A 42 11.43 -5.81 7.00
N GLN A 43 10.48 -5.10 7.61
CA GLN A 43 9.08 -5.16 7.20
C GLN A 43 8.83 -4.51 5.83
N LEU A 44 9.56 -3.46 5.45
CA LEU A 44 9.49 -2.86 4.11
C LEU A 44 10.08 -3.80 3.05
N VAL A 45 11.12 -4.57 3.39
CA VAL A 45 11.63 -5.66 2.54
C VAL A 45 10.62 -6.81 2.44
N ASN A 46 9.89 -7.13 3.52
CA ASN A 46 8.77 -8.06 3.46
C ASN A 46 7.60 -7.52 2.63
N ILE A 47 7.40 -6.20 2.54
CA ILE A 47 6.41 -5.58 1.65
C ILE A 47 6.95 -5.45 0.20
N SER A 48 8.27 -5.62 -0.02
CA SER A 48 8.91 -5.63 -1.35
C SER A 48 9.23 -7.02 -1.91
N HIS A 49 8.98 -8.11 -1.17
CA HIS A 49 8.56 -9.48 -1.70
C HIS A 49 5.70 -10.31 -2.30
N TRP A 50 4.57 -9.51 -2.31
CA TRP A 50 3.22 -9.77 -1.76
C TRP A 50 2.21 -9.15 -2.71
N GLY A 51 1.19 -9.92 -3.12
CA GLY A 51 0.19 -9.43 -4.06
C GLY A 51 0.74 -9.19 -5.47
N ASN A 52 0.02 -8.40 -6.27
CA ASN A 52 0.32 -8.19 -7.68
C ASN A 52 1.57 -7.29 -7.87
N PRO A 53 2.44 -7.60 -8.86
CA PRO A 53 3.60 -6.75 -9.14
C PRO A 53 3.28 -5.28 -9.46
N ASP A 54 2.18 -4.98 -10.14
CA ASP A 54 1.92 -3.61 -10.62
C ASP A 54 1.06 -2.78 -9.64
N THR A 55 0.87 -3.31 -8.43
CA THR A 55 0.22 -2.67 -7.27
C THR A 55 1.14 -1.68 -6.53
N GLU A 56 0.53 -0.71 -5.85
CA GLU A 56 1.19 0.21 -4.92
C GLU A 56 0.44 0.34 -3.58
N LEU A 57 1.18 0.33 -2.47
CA LEU A 57 0.74 0.69 -1.13
C LEU A 57 0.67 2.22 -0.98
N VAL A 58 -0.55 2.74 -0.88
CA VAL A 58 -0.89 4.17 -0.90
C VAL A 58 -1.48 4.65 0.43
N LEU A 59 -1.63 5.97 0.57
CA LEU A 59 -2.55 6.54 1.55
C LEU A 59 -3.95 6.61 0.93
N ALA A 60 -4.92 5.93 1.56
CA ALA A 60 -6.32 5.89 1.12
C ALA A 60 -7.26 6.32 2.24
N LYS A 61 -8.45 6.80 1.88
CA LYS A 61 -9.55 6.99 2.82
C LYS A 61 -10.33 5.70 2.98
N ASN A 62 -10.54 5.26 4.21
CA ASN A 62 -11.43 4.15 4.52
C ASN A 62 -12.90 4.60 4.53
N ARG A 63 -13.84 3.66 4.74
CA ARG A 63 -15.29 3.97 4.73
C ARG A 63 -15.75 5.04 5.74
N LEU A 64 -14.94 5.33 6.76
CA LEU A 64 -15.19 6.39 7.75
C LEU A 64 -14.47 7.70 7.43
N GLY A 65 -13.93 7.86 6.22
CA GLY A 65 -13.16 9.03 5.77
C GLY A 65 -11.77 9.16 6.41
N LYS A 66 -11.37 8.22 7.27
CA LYS A 66 -10.07 8.23 7.97
C LYS A 66 -8.97 7.81 6.99
N ILE A 67 -7.83 8.51 7.03
CA ILE A 67 -6.67 8.20 6.20
C ILE A 67 -5.89 7.05 6.84
N GLY A 68 -5.76 5.94 6.11
CA GLY A 68 -4.99 4.76 6.48
C GLY A 68 -4.06 4.30 5.35
N LEU A 69 -3.57 3.07 5.45
CA LEU A 69 -2.97 2.38 4.30
C LEU A 69 -4.07 1.92 3.33
N GLY A 70 -3.74 1.93 2.05
CA GLY A 70 -4.58 1.41 0.98
C GLY A 70 -3.77 0.69 -0.08
N VAL A 71 -4.45 -0.12 -0.87
CA VAL A 71 -3.92 -0.75 -2.08
C VAL A 71 -4.41 0.04 -3.29
N ARG A 72 -3.50 0.38 -4.20
CA ARG A 72 -3.79 0.89 -5.53
C ARG A 72 -3.35 -0.15 -6.56
N LYS A 73 -4.30 -0.73 -7.29
CA LYS A 73 -4.08 -1.79 -8.28
C LYS A 73 -4.49 -1.30 -9.68
N PRO A 74 -3.73 -1.56 -10.75
CA PRO A 74 -4.21 -1.38 -12.11
C PRO A 74 -5.39 -2.31 -12.41
N LEU A 75 -6.30 -1.84 -13.26
CA LEU A 75 -7.48 -2.53 -13.76
C LEU A 75 -7.32 -2.77 -15.26
N ASP A 76 -7.99 -3.79 -15.80
CA ASP A 76 -7.93 -4.16 -17.22
C ASP A 76 -8.34 -3.02 -18.19
N SER A 77 -9.03 -2.00 -17.68
CA SER A 77 -9.40 -0.78 -18.41
C SER A 77 -8.30 0.29 -18.48
N GLY A 78 -7.09 0.01 -18.00
CA GLY A 78 -5.98 0.98 -17.91
C GLY A 78 -6.14 2.02 -16.78
N LEU A 79 -7.18 1.89 -15.94
CA LEU A 79 -7.43 2.74 -14.78
C LEU A 79 -6.84 2.12 -13.51
N PHE A 80 -6.73 2.90 -12.42
CA PHE A 80 -6.24 2.41 -11.13
C PHE A 80 -7.35 2.37 -10.08
N GLY A 81 -7.77 1.17 -9.68
CA GLY A 81 -8.65 0.97 -8.53
C GLY A 81 -7.87 1.25 -7.24
N THR A 82 -8.46 1.99 -6.30
CA THR A 82 -7.84 2.26 -4.99
C THR A 82 -8.82 1.89 -3.88
N TRP A 83 -8.36 1.11 -2.91
CA TRP A 83 -9.16 0.65 -1.77
C TRP A 83 -8.36 0.74 -0.47
N ALA A 84 -9.02 1.09 0.64
CA ALA A 84 -8.37 1.12 1.95
C ALA A 84 -8.21 -0.29 2.51
N ILE A 85 -7.09 -0.56 3.18
CA ILE A 85 -6.89 -1.81 3.92
C ILE A 85 -7.65 -1.70 5.24
N GLU A 86 -8.90 -2.17 5.25
CA GLU A 86 -9.72 -2.25 6.46
C GLU A 86 -9.12 -3.27 7.45
N ASN A 87 -9.51 -3.19 8.73
CA ASN A 87 -9.04 -4.02 9.87
C ASN A 87 -7.58 -3.81 10.33
N LEU A 88 -6.83 -2.86 9.76
CA LEU A 88 -5.54 -2.43 10.33
C LEU A 88 -5.73 -1.58 11.59
N ASN A 89 -5.51 -2.18 12.76
CA ASN A 89 -5.78 -1.58 14.08
C ASN A 89 -4.67 -0.63 14.61
N GLY A 90 -3.71 -0.23 13.78
CA GLY A 90 -2.63 0.67 14.18
C GLY A 90 -3.06 2.14 14.22
N ARG A 91 -2.68 2.84 15.29
CA ARG A 91 -2.99 4.28 15.49
C ARG A 91 -2.23 5.21 14.53
N THR A 92 -1.25 4.70 13.79
CA THR A 92 -0.35 5.46 12.92
C THR A 92 0.00 4.67 11.65
N ILE A 93 0.44 5.34 10.59
CA ILE A 93 0.93 4.66 9.37
C ILE A 93 2.10 3.72 9.70
N LEU A 94 3.03 4.16 10.57
CA LEU A 94 4.11 3.33 11.10
C LEU A 94 3.62 2.04 11.77
N THR A 95 2.62 2.11 12.66
CA THR A 95 2.06 0.90 13.30
C THR A 95 1.24 0.04 12.34
N ASN A 96 0.57 0.65 11.35
CA ASN A 96 -0.14 -0.07 10.30
C ASN A 96 0.81 -0.81 9.34
N ILE A 97 2.01 -0.30 9.08
CA ILE A 97 3.06 -1.02 8.33
C ILE A 97 3.56 -2.22 9.13
N LEU A 98 3.83 -2.05 10.43
CA LEU A 98 4.30 -3.12 11.30
C LEU A 98 3.26 -4.23 11.51
N ASN A 99 1.97 -3.89 11.45
CA ASN A 99 0.85 -4.83 11.51
C ASN A 99 0.37 -5.30 10.12
N LEU A 100 1.09 -4.97 9.03
CA LEU A 100 0.72 -5.40 7.69
C LEU A 100 1.17 -6.84 7.42
N HIS A 101 0.34 -7.58 6.69
CA HIS A 101 0.57 -8.97 6.31
C HIS A 101 0.10 -9.14 4.86
N GLU A 102 0.67 -10.11 4.15
CA GLU A 102 0.32 -10.41 2.75
C GLU A 102 -1.19 -10.55 2.52
N ALA A 103 -1.87 -11.29 3.40
CA ALA A 103 -3.32 -11.50 3.34
C ALA A 103 -4.13 -10.20 3.32
N HIS A 104 -3.65 -9.13 3.97
CA HIS A 104 -4.29 -7.82 3.95
C HIS A 104 -4.16 -7.13 2.57
N VAL A 105 -3.03 -7.31 1.88
CA VAL A 105 -2.80 -6.81 0.52
C VAL A 105 -3.65 -7.60 -0.47
N VAL A 106 -3.51 -8.93 -0.48
CA VAL A 106 -4.23 -9.83 -1.41
C VAL A 106 -5.75 -9.74 -1.25
N ALA A 107 -6.27 -9.64 -0.03
CA ALA A 107 -7.70 -9.42 0.19
C ALA A 107 -8.18 -8.06 -0.34
N SER A 108 -7.35 -7.03 -0.29
CA SER A 108 -7.66 -5.70 -0.83
C SER A 108 -7.61 -5.68 -2.37
N GLU A 109 -6.68 -6.40 -2.98
CA GLU A 109 -6.62 -6.60 -4.44
C GLU A 109 -7.85 -7.35 -4.96
N ASN A 110 -8.19 -8.48 -4.35
CA ASN A 110 -9.40 -9.24 -4.65
C ASN A 110 -10.68 -8.40 -4.46
N THR A 111 -10.68 -7.50 -3.47
CA THR A 111 -11.77 -6.54 -3.24
C THR A 111 -11.85 -5.50 -4.36
N ILE A 112 -10.72 -4.97 -4.83
CA ILE A 112 -10.68 -4.05 -5.99
C ILE A 112 -11.24 -4.74 -7.25
N ASP A 113 -10.83 -5.98 -7.53
CA ASP A 113 -11.30 -6.72 -8.70
C ASP A 113 -12.80 -7.03 -8.62
N TYR A 114 -13.29 -7.47 -7.46
CA TYR A 114 -14.71 -7.70 -7.22
C TYR A 114 -15.54 -6.42 -7.39
N LEU A 115 -15.09 -5.31 -6.80
CA LEU A 115 -15.78 -4.03 -6.86
C LEU A 115 -15.81 -3.48 -8.29
N PHE A 116 -14.71 -3.56 -9.03
CA PHE A 116 -14.65 -3.14 -10.43
C PHE A 116 -15.56 -4.00 -11.31
N LYS A 117 -15.49 -5.33 -11.19
CA LYS A 117 -16.31 -6.27 -11.97
C LYS A 117 -17.81 -6.12 -11.70
N LYS A 118 -18.21 -5.73 -10.48
CA LYS A 118 -19.62 -5.65 -10.07
C LYS A 118 -20.25 -4.25 -10.21
N TYR A 119 -19.47 -3.18 -10.04
CA TYR A 119 -19.99 -1.79 -9.98
C TYR A 119 -19.26 -0.80 -10.90
N GLY A 120 -18.28 -1.28 -11.69
CA GLY A 120 -17.44 -0.46 -12.55
C GLY A 120 -16.50 0.47 -11.79
N PHE A 121 -15.89 1.43 -12.49
CA PHE A 121 -14.91 2.35 -11.90
C PHE A 121 -15.51 3.38 -10.93
N SER A 122 -16.83 3.55 -10.94
CA SER A 122 -17.56 4.59 -10.18
C SER A 122 -17.23 4.61 -8.69
N VAL A 123 -17.06 3.43 -8.09
CA VAL A 123 -16.87 3.21 -6.65
C VAL A 123 -15.50 3.66 -6.12
N PHE A 124 -14.49 3.83 -6.98
CA PHE A 124 -13.14 4.21 -6.55
C PHE A 124 -12.88 5.71 -6.49
N LYS A 125 -13.80 6.54 -7.04
CA LYS A 125 -13.61 7.99 -7.20
C LYS A 125 -13.29 8.75 -5.90
N ASN A 126 -13.74 8.23 -4.75
CA ASN A 126 -13.57 8.88 -3.44
C ASN A 126 -12.44 8.28 -2.58
N SER A 127 -11.82 7.18 -3.00
CA SER A 127 -10.83 6.43 -2.21
C SER A 127 -9.46 7.11 -2.12
N VAL A 128 -9.09 7.87 -3.15
CA VAL A 128 -7.76 8.45 -3.32
C VAL A 128 -7.58 9.66 -2.41
N VAL A 129 -6.50 9.66 -1.62
CA VAL A 129 -6.02 10.90 -1.00
C VAL A 129 -5.25 11.68 -2.07
N GLU A 130 -5.94 12.58 -2.77
CA GLU A 130 -5.26 13.53 -3.66
C GLU A 130 -4.16 14.27 -2.88
N ASN A 131 -2.95 14.29 -3.44
CA ASN A 131 -1.86 15.10 -2.89
C ASN A 131 -2.12 16.57 -3.19
N LYS A 132 -3.04 17.21 -2.45
CA LYS A 132 -2.94 18.64 -2.20
C LYS A 132 -1.60 18.86 -1.50
N ILE A 133 -0.63 19.33 -2.28
CA ILE A 133 0.70 19.68 -1.80
C ILE A 133 0.48 20.81 -0.79
N PHE A 134 0.60 20.47 0.50
CA PHE A 134 0.78 21.48 1.54
C PHE A 134 2.14 22.14 1.29
N LYS A 135 2.12 23.23 0.53
CA LYS A 135 3.20 24.21 0.58
C LYS A 135 3.24 24.75 2.01
N VAL A 136 4.35 24.46 2.68
CA VAL A 136 4.80 25.11 3.91
C VAL A 136 5.98 25.98 3.50
#